data_AF-A0A661AC98-F1
#
_entry.id   AF-A0A661AC98-F1
#
_cell.length_a   1.000
_cell.length_b   1.000
_cell.length_c   1.000
_cell.angle_alpha   90.00
_cell.angle_beta   90.00
_cell.angle_gamma   90.00
#
_symmetry.space_group_name_H-M   'P 1'
#
loop_
_entity.id
_entity.type
_entity.pdbx_description
1 polymer ?
#
loop_
_entity_poly.entity_id
_entity_poly.type
_entity_poly.pdbx_seq_one_letter_code
_entity_poly.pdbx_strand_id
1 'polypeptide(L)' 'MRRLLTSESVTEGHPDKLCDQISDAVLDAVLERDPFGRVAVEALTSRGFVMVAGEITTEAYVEIPK' A
#
# COMPACT_ATOMS: atom_id res chain seq x y z
N MET A 1 7.96 21.29 34.60
CA MET A 1 6.85 20.30 34.59
C MET A 1 7.37 19.01 33.97
N ARG A 2 7.10 17.84 34.57
CA ARG A 2 7.36 16.54 33.91
C ARG A 2 6.12 16.18 33.09
N ARG A 3 6.32 15.87 31.81
CA ARG A 3 5.27 15.42 30.88
C ARG A 3 5.55 13.97 30.52
N LEU A 4 4.55 13.11 30.60
CA LEU A 4 4.60 11.76 30.03
C LEU A 4 4.12 11.84 28.59
N LEU A 5 4.87 11.21 27.68
CA LEU A 5 4.53 11.09 26.28
C LEU A 5 4.77 9.63 25.88
N THR A 6 3.79 9.04 25.22
CA THR A 6 3.82 7.65 24.78
C THR A 6 3.64 7.60 23.28
N SER A 7 4.28 6.61 22.65
CA SER A 7 4.16 6.29 21.23
C SER A 7 4.12 4.77 21.11
N GLU A 8 3.54 4.27 20.02
CA GLU A 8 3.46 2.85 19.71
C GLU A 8 3.88 2.61 18.25
N SER A 9 4.13 1.34 17.94
CA SER A 9 4.47 0.88 16.60
C SER A 9 3.94 -0.55 16.44
N VAL A 10 3.71 -0.95 15.20
CA VAL A 10 3.28 -2.30 14.85
C VAL A 10 4.26 -2.90 13.85
N THR A 11 4.36 -4.22 13.81
CA THR A 11 5.27 -4.91 12.89
C THR A 11 4.71 -4.86 11.46
N GLU A 12 5.56 -5.19 10.48
CA GLU A 12 5.19 -5.31 9.07
C GLU A 12 4.03 -6.30 8.81
N GLY A 13 3.82 -7.26 9.71
CA GLY A 13 2.73 -8.24 9.63
C GLY A 13 1.40 -7.77 10.19
N HIS A 14 1.33 -6.58 10.78
CA HIS A 14 0.04 -5.99 11.17
C HIS A 14 -0.82 -5.78 9.92
N PRO A 15 -2.12 -6.14 9.93
CA PRO A 15 -2.96 -6.09 8.73
C PRO A 15 -2.97 -4.71 8.05
N ASP A 16 -3.01 -3.64 8.82
CA ASP A 16 -2.95 -2.28 8.26
C ASP A 16 -1.59 -2.00 7.59
N LYS A 17 -0.47 -2.43 8.21
CA LYS A 17 0.85 -2.26 7.60
C LYS A 17 1.09 -3.17 6.40
N LEU A 18 0.42 -4.32 6.36
CA LEU A 18 0.40 -5.19 5.20
C LEU A 18 -0.35 -4.52 4.04
N CYS A 19 -1.49 -3.87 4.31
CA CYS A 19 -2.20 -3.08 3.31
C CYS A 19 -1.34 -1.92 2.79
N ASP A 20 -0.69 -1.17 3.67
CA ASP A 20 0.25 -0.10 3.27
C ASP A 20 1.32 -0.64 2.30
N GLN A 21 1.96 -1.76 2.66
CA GLN A 21 2.99 -2.38 1.83
C GLN A 21 2.47 -2.87 0.47
N ILE A 22 1.23 -3.40 0.42
CA ILE A 22 0.62 -3.83 -0.83
C ILE A 22 0.33 -2.62 -1.73
N SER A 23 -0.26 -1.55 -1.18
CA SER A 23 -0.52 -0.31 -1.91
C SER A 23 0.78 0.31 -2.44
N ASP A 24 1.82 0.39 -1.61
CA ASP A 24 3.12 0.94 -2.01
C ASP A 24 3.81 0.05 -3.07
N ALA A 25 3.69 -1.27 -2.99
CA ALA A 25 4.25 -2.16 -4.02
C ALA A 25 3.58 -1.96 -5.39
N VAL A 26 2.29 -1.63 -5.42
CA VAL A 26 1.60 -1.26 -6.68
C VAL A 26 2.09 0.08 -7.21
N LEU A 27 2.26 1.07 -6.33
CA LEU A 27 2.85 2.37 -6.68
C LEU A 27 4.26 2.20 -7.27
N ASP A 28 5.11 1.43 -6.60
CA ASP A 28 6.49 1.17 -7.03
C ASP A 28 6.52 0.50 -8.41
N ALA A 29 5.69 -0.53 -8.61
CA ALA A 29 5.61 -1.25 -9.90
C ALA A 29 5.14 -0.35 -11.06
N VAL A 30 4.30 0.64 -10.78
CA VAL A 30 3.91 1.66 -11.76
C VAL A 30 5.07 2.62 -12.00
N LEU A 31 5.63 3.23 -10.94
CA LEU A 31 6.68 4.25 -11.04
C LEU A 31 7.99 3.73 -11.64
N GLU A 32 8.30 2.43 -11.50
CA GLU A 32 9.44 1.79 -12.13
C GLU A 32 9.37 1.89 -13.67
N ARG A 33 8.16 1.89 -14.25
CA ARG A 33 7.92 1.86 -15.70
C ARG A 33 7.40 3.18 -16.25
N ASP A 34 6.66 3.92 -15.44
CA ASP A 34 6.06 5.20 -15.76
C ASP A 34 6.23 6.17 -14.57
N PRO A 35 7.34 6.94 -14.54
CA PRO A 35 7.61 7.88 -13.45
C PRO A 35 6.58 9.00 -13.29
N PHE A 36 5.68 9.20 -14.26
CA PHE A 36 4.60 10.18 -14.20
C PHE A 36 3.23 9.53 -13.99
N GLY A 37 3.19 8.21 -13.79
CA GLY A 37 2.00 7.46 -13.45
C GLY A 37 1.36 8.00 -12.18
N ARG A 38 0.04 8.11 -12.18
CA ARG A 38 -0.75 8.55 -11.02
C ARG A 38 -1.44 7.34 -10.42
N VAL A 39 -1.17 7.08 -9.15
CA VAL A 39 -1.66 5.90 -8.43
C VAL A 39 -2.36 6.37 -7.15
N ALA A 40 -3.63 6.04 -7.02
CA ALA A 40 -4.42 6.20 -5.80
C ALA A 40 -5.04 4.83 -5.51
N VAL A 41 -4.24 3.93 -4.92
CA VAL A 41 -4.60 2.53 -4.69
C VAL A 41 -4.72 2.25 -3.20
N GLU A 42 -5.80 1.57 -2.86
CA GLU A 42 -6.15 1.14 -1.52
C GLU A 42 -6.13 -0.38 -1.44
N ALA A 43 -5.60 -0.91 -0.33
CA ALA A 43 -5.64 -2.33 -0.02
C ALA A 43 -6.55 -2.59 1.18
N LEU A 44 -7.43 -3.58 1.07
CA LEU A 44 -8.26 -4.06 2.17
C LEU A 44 -8.00 -5.55 2.34
N THR A 45 -7.77 -5.99 3.57
CA THR A 45 -7.49 -7.40 3.87
C THR A 45 -8.41 -7.95 4.94
N SER A 46 -8.77 -9.22 4.80
CA SER A 46 -9.43 -10.01 5.83
C SER A 46 -9.05 -11.49 5.68
N ARG A 47 -9.72 -12.38 6.43
CA ARG A 47 -9.41 -13.80 6.41
C ARG A 47 -9.58 -14.40 5.01
N GLY A 48 -8.46 -14.83 4.43
CA GLY A 48 -8.42 -15.53 3.14
C GLY A 48 -8.65 -14.62 1.93
N PHE A 49 -8.55 -13.30 2.10
CA PHE A 49 -8.84 -12.37 1.00
C PHE A 49 -8.06 -11.05 1.13
N VAL A 50 -7.61 -10.55 -0.02
CA VAL A 50 -7.06 -9.22 -0.22
C VAL A 50 -7.78 -8.58 -1.41
N MET A 51 -8.27 -7.36 -1.22
CA MET A 51 -8.78 -6.49 -2.27
C MET A 51 -7.77 -5.39 -2.55
N VAL A 52 -7.51 -5.15 -3.83
CA VAL A 52 -6.82 -3.94 -4.30
C VAL A 52 -7.82 -3.14 -5.11
N ALA A 53 -8.05 -1.88 -4.74
CA ALA A 53 -9.05 -1.00 -5.36
C ALA A 53 -8.50 0.42 -5.53
N GLY A 54 -9.19 1.26 -6.30
CA GLY A 54 -8.82 2.66 -6.52
C GLY A 54 -8.56 2.99 -7.98
N GLU A 55 -7.82 4.07 -8.22
CA GLU A 55 -7.58 4.60 -9.56
C GLU A 55 -6.09 4.60 -9.92
N ILE A 56 -5.79 4.13 -11.12
CA ILE A 56 -4.46 4.24 -11.72
C ILE A 56 -4.59 4.91 -13.08
N THR A 57 -3.79 5.94 -13.34
CA THR A 57 -3.56 6.48 -14.67
C THR A 57 -2.09 6.29 -15.02
N THR A 58 -1.80 5.35 -15.91
CA THR A 58 -0.43 5.05 -16.35
C THR A 58 -0.45 4.35 -17.71
N GLU A 59 0.68 4.37 -18.43
CA GLU A 59 0.92 3.51 -19.60
C GLU A 59 1.49 2.13 -19.22
N ALA A 60 1.90 1.94 -17.96
CA ALA A 60 2.44 0.69 -17.46
C ALA A 60 1.36 -0.39 -17.27
N TYR A 61 1.68 -1.65 -17.59
CA TYR A 61 0.88 -2.80 -17.21
C TYR A 61 1.46 -3.49 -15.98
N VAL A 62 0.69 -3.59 -14.90
CA VAL A 62 1.07 -4.26 -13.64
C VAL A 62 0.09 -5.40 -13.38
N GLU A 63 0.61 -6.62 -13.29
CA GLU A 63 -0.17 -7.79 -12.84
C GLU A 63 -0.27 -7.75 -11.31
N ILE A 64 -1.49 -7.62 -10.78
CA ILE A 64 -1.73 -7.45 -9.34
C ILE A 64 -1.73 -8.80 -8.61
N PRO A 65 -2.51 -9.82 -9.01
CA PRO A 65 -2.50 -11.13 -8.38
C PRO A 65 -1.34 -11.94 -8.96
N LYS A 66 -0.12 -11.74 -8.43
CA LYS A 66 1.05 -12.56 -8.73
C LYS A 66 1.33 -13.59 -7.63
#